data_AF-A0A6V8KQX4-F1
#
_entry.id   AF-A0A6V8KQX4-F1
#
_cell.length_a   1.000
_cell.length_b   1.000
_cell.length_c   1.000
_cell.angle_alpha   90.00
_cell.angle_beta   90.00
_cell.angle_gamma   90.00
#
_symmetry.space_group_name_H-M   'P 1'
#
loop_
_entity.id
_entity.type
_entity.pdbx_description
1 polymer ?
#
loop_
_entity_poly.entity_id
_entity_poly.type
_entity_poly.pdbx_seq_one_letter_code
_entity_poly.pdbx_strand_id
1 'polypeptide(L)'
;MQRRGMLTASLDGTALTECLDHLDALDRLRLAPVAMHRGDIIGRLSLFLSNLGRAVAGSREGGAEPAGPTHPAVVEAMRLLEARPAHRWTLTELAADLHLAPGYLVRLFKSATGLPPMAYLSQHRVETAGTLLLHTDLPITQIGRMVGWPDQNYFARRFRAHYGLNATTYRKQFTHTTARLRTWLADGTATPN
;
A
#
# COMPACT_ATOMS: atom_id res chain seq x y z
N MET A 1 -12.80 0.90 -20.71
CA MET A 1 -11.97 0.02 -19.85
C MET A 1 -11.54 0.79 -18.61
N GLN A 2 -12.26 0.59 -17.50
CA GLN A 2 -12.10 1.36 -16.28
C GLN A 2 -10.97 0.73 -15.44
N ARG A 3 -9.80 1.37 -15.41
CA ARG A 3 -8.65 0.95 -14.59
C ARG A 3 -8.97 1.23 -13.12
N ARG A 4 -9.62 0.27 -12.45
CA ARG A 4 -10.04 0.33 -11.03
C ARG A 4 -9.05 -0.38 -10.10
N GLY A 5 -7.75 -0.19 -10.32
CA GLY A 5 -6.73 -0.87 -9.53
C GLY A 5 -5.38 -0.19 -9.66
N MET A 6 -5.17 0.85 -8.87
CA MET A 6 -3.91 1.40 -8.36
C MET A 6 -4.33 2.63 -7.55
N LEU A 7 -3.79 2.83 -6.35
CA LEU A 7 -3.73 4.11 -5.62
C LEU A 7 -4.53 5.23 -6.31
N THR A 8 -5.84 5.35 -6.03
CA THR A 8 -6.65 6.36 -6.74
C THR A 8 -6.25 7.78 -6.37
N ALA A 9 -5.36 7.96 -5.39
CA ALA A 9 -4.69 9.21 -5.08
C ALA A 9 -3.92 9.74 -6.29
N SER A 10 -4.56 10.60 -7.07
CA SER A 10 -3.87 11.44 -8.04
C SER A 10 -3.34 12.66 -7.28
N LEU A 11 -2.02 12.80 -7.22
CA LEU A 11 -1.39 14.07 -6.85
C LEU A 11 -1.53 14.98 -8.06
N ASP A 12 -2.42 15.98 -7.99
CA ASP A 12 -2.44 17.04 -8.99
C ASP A 12 -1.12 17.84 -8.97
N GLY A 13 -0.87 18.62 -10.02
CA GLY A 13 0.39 19.34 -10.18
C GLY A 13 0.70 20.30 -9.03
N THR A 14 -0.34 20.87 -8.41
CA THR A 14 -0.20 21.80 -7.29
C THR A 14 0.19 21.04 -6.01
N ALA A 15 -0.56 19.99 -5.67
CA ALA A 15 -0.27 19.14 -4.51
C ALA A 15 1.11 18.48 -4.62
N LEU A 16 1.52 18.07 -5.82
CA LEU A 16 2.86 17.53 -6.06
C LEU A 16 3.95 18.59 -5.80
N THR A 17 3.76 19.81 -6.30
CA THR A 17 4.71 20.92 -6.09
C THR A 17 4.84 21.27 -4.59
N GLU A 18 3.72 21.40 -3.89
CA GLU A 18 3.70 21.65 -2.44
C GLU A 18 4.41 20.54 -1.65
N CYS A 19 4.24 19.28 -2.06
CA CYS A 19 4.95 18.16 -1.44
C CYS A 19 6.46 18.24 -1.69
N LEU A 20 6.89 18.59 -2.92
CA LEU A 20 8.30 18.72 -3.28
C LEU A 20 8.98 19.86 -2.50
N ASP A 21 8.30 21.00 -2.31
CA ASP A 21 8.84 22.13 -1.54
C ASP A 21 9.17 21.73 -0.08
N HIS A 22 8.32 20.92 0.54
CA HIS A 22 8.58 20.41 1.89
C HIS A 22 9.72 19.38 1.92
N LEU A 23 9.80 18.50 0.92
CA LEU A 23 10.89 17.53 0.80
C LEU A 23 12.25 18.19 0.56
N ASP A 24 12.32 19.16 -0.34
CA ASP A 24 13.55 19.91 -0.65
C ASP A 24 14.08 20.61 0.59
N ALA A 25 13.20 21.20 1.37
CA ALA A 25 13.62 21.89 2.57
C ALA A 25 13.99 20.95 3.72
N LEU A 26 13.37 19.78 3.81
CA LEU A 26 13.86 18.71 4.69
C LEU A 26 15.24 18.21 4.26
N ASP A 27 15.50 18.09 2.96
CA ASP A 27 16.82 17.68 2.45
C ASP A 27 17.90 18.71 2.79
N ARG A 28 17.60 20.01 2.71
CA ARG A 28 18.51 21.08 3.17
C ARG A 28 18.84 20.98 4.67
N LEU A 29 17.90 20.50 5.49
CA LEU A 29 18.09 20.32 6.93
C LEU A 29 18.75 18.98 7.28
N ARG A 30 18.99 18.09 6.31
CA ARG A 30 19.49 16.73 6.57
C ARG A 30 20.84 16.69 7.28
N LEU A 31 21.68 17.70 7.06
CA LEU A 31 23.00 17.82 7.69
C LEU A 31 23.04 18.84 8.84
N ALA A 32 21.91 19.50 9.14
CA ALA A 32 21.86 20.53 10.17
C ALA A 32 21.70 19.93 11.58
N PRO A 33 22.24 20.55 12.64
CA PRO A 33 22.06 20.08 14.01
C PRO A 33 20.59 20.03 14.41
N VAL A 34 20.07 18.82 14.67
CA VAL A 34 18.64 18.57 14.94
C VAL A 34 18.13 19.40 16.13
N ALA A 35 18.95 19.62 17.16
CA ALA A 35 18.57 20.39 18.34
C ALA A 35 18.12 21.83 18.00
N MET A 36 18.70 22.43 16.96
CA MET A 36 18.41 23.80 16.55
C MET A 36 17.23 23.90 15.56
N HIS A 37 16.86 22.78 14.93
CA HIS A 37 15.86 22.75 13.84
C HIS A 37 14.69 21.78 14.07
N ARG A 38 14.53 21.24 15.29
CA ARG A 38 13.43 20.30 15.64
C ARG A 38 12.06 20.80 15.20
N GLY A 39 11.74 22.06 15.48
CA GLY A 39 10.44 22.66 15.11
C GLY A 39 10.22 22.71 13.60
N ASP A 40 11.25 23.04 12.83
CA ASP A 40 11.18 23.14 11.37
C ASP A 40 11.02 21.74 10.74
N ILE A 41 11.78 20.75 11.20
CA ILE A 41 11.68 19.36 10.74
C ILE A 41 10.26 18.80 11.01
N ILE A 42 9.75 18.95 12.24
CA ILE A 42 8.41 18.47 12.61
C ILE A 42 7.34 19.20 11.80
N GLY A 43 7.47 20.52 11.65
CA GLY A 43 6.54 21.35 10.88
C GLY A 43 6.45 20.92 9.42
N ARG A 44 7.59 20.74 8.75
CA ARG A 44 7.65 20.30 7.35
C ARG A 44 7.09 18.90 7.14
N LEU A 45 7.41 17.95 8.03
CA LEU A 45 6.82 16.61 7.98
C LEU A 45 5.30 16.66 8.15
N SER A 46 4.82 17.46 9.11
CA SER A 46 3.38 17.62 9.35
C SER A 46 2.65 18.22 8.15
N LEU A 47 3.24 19.23 7.52
CA LEU A 47 2.68 19.86 6.31
C LEU A 47 2.71 18.92 5.10
N PHE A 48 3.83 18.22 4.89
CA PHE A 48 3.94 17.19 3.84
C PHE A 48 2.87 16.10 4.00
N LEU A 49 2.72 15.54 5.20
CA LEU A 49 1.71 14.51 5.49
C LEU A 49 0.29 15.05 5.33
N SER A 50 0.03 16.30 5.70
CA SER A 50 -1.28 16.94 5.53
C SER A 50 -1.63 17.14 4.05
N ASN A 51 -0.68 17.61 3.24
CA ASN A 51 -0.87 17.79 1.80
C ASN A 51 -1.08 16.45 1.09
N LEU A 52 -0.28 15.44 1.44
CA LEU A 52 -0.47 14.08 0.93
C LEU A 52 -1.84 13.52 1.33
N GLY A 53 -2.25 13.71 2.59
CA GLY A 53 -3.55 13.27 3.10
C GLY A 53 -4.72 13.88 2.34
N ARG A 54 -4.66 15.19 2.06
CA ARG A 54 -5.66 15.90 1.25
C ARG A 54 -5.74 15.37 -0.18
N ALA A 55 -4.60 15.19 -0.85
CA ALA A 55 -4.57 14.69 -2.22
C ALA A 55 -5.10 13.25 -2.34
N VAL A 56 -4.79 12.41 -1.35
CA VAL A 56 -5.31 11.04 -1.26
C VAL A 56 -6.82 11.03 -0.97
N ALA A 57 -7.31 11.95 -0.13
CA ALA A 57 -8.72 12.06 0.23
C ALA A 57 -9.60 12.62 -0.91
N GLY A 58 -9.13 13.65 -1.63
CA GLY A 58 -9.87 14.26 -2.75
C GLY A 58 -10.14 13.29 -3.90
N SER A 59 -9.34 12.23 -4.01
CA SER A 59 -9.57 11.15 -4.98
C SER A 59 -10.70 10.19 -4.61
N ARG A 60 -11.32 10.36 -3.44
CA ARG A 60 -12.47 9.56 -2.96
C ARG A 60 -13.82 10.19 -3.30
N GLU A 61 -13.86 11.32 -4.01
CA GLU A 61 -15.09 12.07 -4.34
C GLU A 61 -16.05 11.37 -5.33
N GLY A 62 -15.95 10.05 -5.48
CA GLY A 62 -16.81 9.22 -6.31
C GLY A 62 -17.39 8.00 -5.60
N GLY A 63 -17.78 8.12 -4.32
CA GLY A 63 -18.69 7.17 -3.68
C GLY A 63 -18.34 6.77 -2.25
N ALA A 64 -19.35 6.90 -1.38
CA ALA A 64 -19.45 6.48 0.02
C ALA A 64 -18.86 7.44 1.06
N GLU A 65 -19.73 8.35 1.52
CA GLU A 65 -19.83 8.74 2.93
C GLU A 65 -19.53 7.54 3.86
N PRO A 66 -18.81 7.71 4.98
CA PRO A 66 -18.59 6.63 5.93
C PRO A 66 -19.94 6.16 6.49
N ALA A 67 -20.45 5.07 5.93
CA ALA A 67 -21.70 4.45 6.32
C ALA A 67 -21.56 3.78 7.69
N GLY A 68 -21.69 4.57 8.76
CA GLY A 68 -21.76 4.08 10.15
C GLY A 68 -20.58 3.21 10.60
N PRO A 69 -20.68 2.54 11.76
CA PRO A 69 -19.71 1.54 12.18
C PRO A 69 -19.63 0.42 11.13
N THR A 70 -18.42 0.13 10.65
CA THR A 70 -18.20 -0.98 9.71
C THR A 70 -18.67 -2.29 10.35
N HIS A 71 -19.55 -3.02 9.65
CA HIS A 71 -20.13 -4.25 10.17
C HIS A 71 -19.02 -5.27 10.57
N PRO A 72 -19.09 -5.93 11.74
CA PRO A 72 -18.05 -6.83 12.24
C PRO A 72 -17.62 -7.93 11.25
N ALA A 73 -18.58 -8.50 10.51
CA ALA A 73 -18.28 -9.50 9.49
C ALA A 73 -17.36 -9.00 8.36
N VAL A 74 -17.34 -7.70 8.04
CA VAL A 74 -16.40 -7.15 7.05
C VAL A 74 -14.99 -7.11 7.62
N VAL A 75 -14.85 -6.65 8.87
CA VAL A 75 -13.57 -6.62 9.58
C VAL A 75 -12.99 -8.03 9.69
N GLU A 76 -13.83 -9.01 10.03
CA GLU A 76 -13.41 -10.41 10.11
C GLU A 76 -13.06 -11.00 8.75
N ALA A 77 -13.84 -10.68 7.70
CA ALA A 77 -13.50 -11.08 6.34
C ALA A 77 -12.13 -10.55 5.91
N MET A 78 -11.84 -9.28 6.18
CA MET A 78 -10.52 -8.67 5.90
C MET A 78 -9.41 -9.42 6.65
N ARG A 79 -9.60 -9.64 7.96
CA ARG A 79 -8.64 -10.38 8.80
C ARG A 79 -8.34 -11.77 8.25
N LEU A 80 -9.36 -12.53 7.83
CA LEU A 80 -9.18 -13.88 7.26
C LEU A 80 -8.41 -13.86 5.93
N LEU A 81 -8.71 -12.90 5.07
CA LEU A 81 -8.06 -12.72 3.77
C LEU A 81 -6.59 -12.28 3.93
N GLU A 82 -6.32 -11.35 4.83
CA GLU A 82 -4.99 -10.81 5.12
C GLU A 82 -4.08 -11.82 5.83
N ALA A 83 -4.63 -12.61 6.75
CA ALA A 83 -3.86 -13.62 7.47
C ALA A 83 -3.42 -14.79 6.58
N ARG A 84 -4.18 -15.10 5.52
CA ARG A 84 -3.95 -16.24 4.64
C ARG A 84 -4.01 -15.84 3.17
N PRO A 85 -3.12 -14.96 2.69
CA PRO A 85 -3.18 -14.44 1.33
C PRO A 85 -2.93 -15.54 0.30
N ALA A 86 -2.08 -16.52 0.62
CA ALA A 86 -1.77 -17.65 -0.26
C ALA A 86 -2.94 -18.62 -0.49
N HIS A 87 -3.91 -18.64 0.45
CA HIS A 87 -5.02 -19.58 0.41
C HIS A 87 -5.93 -19.33 -0.79
N ARG A 88 -6.43 -20.40 -1.41
CA ARG A 88 -7.31 -20.31 -2.59
C ARG A 88 -8.76 -20.03 -2.18
N TRP A 89 -8.96 -18.94 -1.46
CA TRP A 89 -10.28 -18.49 -1.01
C TRP A 89 -11.29 -18.52 -2.16
N THR A 90 -12.46 -19.09 -1.87
CA THR A 90 -13.65 -18.89 -2.69
C THR A 90 -14.62 -17.98 -1.94
N LEU A 91 -15.51 -17.31 -2.67
CA LEU A 91 -16.55 -16.49 -2.03
C LEU A 91 -17.45 -17.35 -1.14
N THR A 92 -17.78 -18.57 -1.58
CA THR A 92 -18.62 -19.51 -0.83
C THR A 92 -17.97 -19.93 0.47
N GLU A 93 -16.68 -20.27 0.45
CA GLU A 93 -15.91 -20.62 1.64
C GLU A 93 -15.83 -19.45 2.62
N LEU A 94 -15.44 -18.26 2.15
CA LEU A 94 -15.35 -17.08 3.00
C LEU A 94 -16.70 -16.72 3.63
N ALA A 95 -17.80 -16.86 2.88
CA ALA A 95 -19.13 -16.61 3.39
C ALA A 95 -19.56 -17.67 4.41
N ALA A 96 -19.19 -18.93 4.21
CA ALA A 96 -19.45 -20.01 5.15
C ALA A 96 -18.71 -19.81 6.49
N ASP A 97 -17.43 -19.43 6.44
CA ASP A 97 -16.61 -19.12 7.63
C ASP A 97 -17.21 -17.96 8.46
N LEU A 98 -17.97 -17.07 7.82
CA LEU A 98 -18.62 -15.92 8.44
C LEU A 98 -20.11 -16.15 8.76
N HIS A 99 -20.64 -17.33 8.47
CA HIS A 99 -22.06 -17.66 8.59
C HIS A 99 -23.00 -16.70 7.82
N LEU A 100 -22.57 -16.27 6.63
CA LEU A 100 -23.32 -15.36 5.77
C LEU A 100 -23.67 -16.00 4.42
N ALA A 101 -24.73 -15.48 3.79
CA ALA A 101 -24.98 -15.77 2.38
C ALA A 101 -23.94 -15.07 1.49
N PRO A 102 -23.39 -15.73 0.44
CA PRO A 102 -22.37 -15.16 -0.45
C PRO A 102 -22.72 -13.78 -1.03
N GLY A 103 -23.96 -13.63 -1.51
CA GLY A 103 -24.43 -12.36 -2.08
C GLY A 103 -24.54 -11.24 -1.04
N TYR A 104 -24.89 -11.58 0.20
CA TYR A 104 -24.94 -10.61 1.30
C TYR A 104 -23.55 -10.14 1.66
N LEU A 105 -22.58 -11.05 1.79
CA LEU A 105 -21.17 -10.72 2.04
C LEU A 105 -20.62 -9.77 0.96
N VAL A 106 -20.86 -10.04 -0.33
CA VAL A 106 -20.39 -9.15 -1.41
C VAL A 106 -20.95 -7.74 -1.27
N ARG A 107 -22.25 -7.60 -1.01
CA ARG A 107 -22.88 -6.28 -0.85
C ARG A 107 -22.30 -5.54 0.34
N LEU A 108 -22.24 -6.20 1.50
CA LEU A 108 -21.76 -5.63 2.75
C LEU A 108 -20.29 -5.24 2.67
N PHE A 109 -19.45 -6.11 2.10
CA PHE A 109 -18.03 -5.85 1.95
C PHE A 109 -17.79 -4.71 0.95
N LYS A 110 -18.54 -4.67 -0.17
CA LYS A 110 -18.42 -3.59 -1.16
C LYS A 110 -18.93 -2.25 -0.65
N SER A 111 -19.99 -2.23 0.15
CA SER A 111 -20.46 -0.97 0.76
C SER A 111 -19.46 -0.39 1.74
N ALA A 112 -18.73 -1.25 2.46
CA ALA A 112 -17.73 -0.82 3.44
C ALA A 112 -16.36 -0.48 2.80
N THR A 113 -15.90 -1.25 1.82
CA THR A 113 -14.53 -1.17 1.28
C THR A 113 -14.46 -0.60 -0.14
N GLY A 114 -15.58 -0.43 -0.81
CA GLY A 114 -15.66 -0.08 -2.24
C GLY A 114 -15.36 -1.25 -3.20
N LEU A 115 -14.90 -2.39 -2.70
CA LEU A 115 -14.45 -3.54 -3.50
C LEU A 115 -15.18 -4.83 -3.10
N PRO A 116 -15.40 -5.79 -4.00
CA PRO A 116 -15.79 -7.15 -3.60
C PRO A 116 -14.65 -7.88 -2.86
N PRO A 117 -14.95 -8.88 -2.00
CA PRO A 117 -13.93 -9.58 -1.20
C PRO A 117 -12.77 -10.17 -2.01
N MET A 118 -13.05 -10.82 -3.14
CA MET A 118 -12.01 -11.44 -3.98
C MET A 118 -11.15 -10.39 -4.72
N ALA A 119 -11.73 -9.23 -5.03
CA ALA A 119 -10.97 -8.12 -5.60
C ALA A 119 -10.05 -7.51 -4.56
N TYR A 120 -10.56 -7.34 -3.33
CA TYR A 120 -9.78 -6.91 -2.17
C TYR A 120 -8.61 -7.87 -1.89
N LEU A 121 -8.84 -9.18 -1.83
CA LEU A 121 -7.77 -10.18 -1.66
C LEU A 121 -6.71 -10.04 -2.76
N SER A 122 -7.13 -9.88 -4.02
CA SER A 122 -6.17 -9.71 -5.10
C SER A 122 -5.35 -8.43 -4.97
N GLN A 123 -5.93 -7.35 -4.47
CA GLN A 123 -5.21 -6.11 -4.21
C GLN A 123 -4.21 -6.32 -3.06
N HIS A 124 -4.66 -6.92 -1.97
CA HIS A 124 -3.78 -7.22 -0.84
C HIS A 124 -2.59 -8.09 -1.27
N ARG A 125 -2.81 -9.15 -2.06
CA ARG A 125 -1.74 -10.03 -2.57
C ARG A 125 -0.66 -9.29 -3.35
N VAL A 126 -1.05 -8.36 -4.22
CA VAL A 126 -0.08 -7.62 -5.05
C VAL A 126 0.67 -6.60 -4.21
N GLU A 127 0.01 -5.97 -3.24
CA GLU A 127 0.65 -5.09 -2.26
C GLU A 127 1.65 -5.84 -1.38
N THR A 128 1.28 -7.01 -0.85
CA THR A 128 2.20 -7.89 -0.10
C THR A 128 3.39 -8.30 -0.96
N ALA A 129 3.17 -8.62 -2.24
CA ALA A 129 4.26 -8.94 -3.16
C ALA A 129 5.19 -7.74 -3.37
N GLY A 130 4.65 -6.53 -3.50
CA GLY A 130 5.41 -5.29 -3.54
C GLY A 130 6.30 -5.14 -2.31
N THR A 131 5.74 -5.28 -1.11
CA THR A 131 6.50 -5.24 0.15
C THR A 131 7.61 -6.29 0.17
N LEU A 132 7.34 -7.55 -0.20
CA LEU A 132 8.36 -8.59 -0.25
C LEU A 132 9.48 -8.29 -1.26
N LEU A 133 9.15 -7.70 -2.41
CA LEU A 133 10.13 -7.31 -3.43
C LEU A 133 11.09 -6.23 -2.92
N LEU A 134 10.63 -5.32 -2.06
CA LEU A 134 11.42 -4.21 -1.50
C LEU A 134 12.28 -4.60 -0.30
N HIS A 135 11.82 -5.58 0.48
CA HIS A 135 12.43 -5.90 1.78
C HIS A 135 13.19 -7.22 1.79
N THR A 136 13.15 -8.00 0.70
CA THR A 136 13.78 -9.32 0.60
C THR A 136 14.42 -9.55 -0.78
N ASP A 137 15.42 -10.42 -0.82
CA ASP A 137 16.06 -10.88 -2.06
C ASP A 137 15.42 -12.15 -2.65
N LEU A 138 14.24 -12.54 -2.16
CA LEU A 138 13.57 -13.75 -2.60
C LEU A 138 13.33 -13.75 -4.12
N PRO A 139 13.44 -14.90 -4.82
CA PRO A 139 13.07 -14.99 -6.22
C PRO A 139 11.62 -14.55 -6.45
N ILE A 140 11.35 -13.82 -7.54
CA ILE A 140 10.00 -13.34 -7.88
C ILE A 140 9.00 -14.51 -7.97
N THR A 141 9.47 -15.66 -8.43
CA THR A 141 8.71 -16.90 -8.55
C THR A 141 8.27 -17.44 -7.18
N GLN A 142 9.13 -17.32 -6.17
CA GLN A 142 8.83 -17.68 -4.79
C GLN A 142 7.85 -16.68 -4.18
N ILE A 143 8.05 -15.38 -4.41
CA ILE A 143 7.12 -14.34 -3.94
C ILE A 143 5.72 -14.58 -4.51
N GLY A 144 5.60 -14.87 -5.81
CA GLY A 144 4.32 -15.21 -6.43
C GLY A 144 3.61 -16.37 -5.71
N ARG A 145 4.33 -17.45 -5.39
CA ARG A 145 3.78 -18.58 -4.63
C ARG A 145 3.35 -18.18 -3.22
N MET A 146 4.15 -17.38 -2.52
CA MET A 146 3.86 -16.91 -1.16
C MET A 146 2.60 -16.04 -1.08
N VAL A 147 2.28 -15.30 -2.14
CA VAL A 147 1.05 -14.50 -2.21
C VAL A 147 -0.12 -15.24 -2.89
N GLY A 148 0.02 -16.53 -3.21
CA GLY A 148 -1.07 -17.35 -3.75
C GLY A 148 -1.22 -17.32 -5.28
N TRP A 149 -0.20 -16.87 -6.00
CA TRP A 149 -0.11 -16.87 -7.46
C TRP A 149 1.10 -17.69 -7.95
N PRO A 150 1.00 -19.03 -7.96
CA PRO A 150 2.10 -19.90 -8.37
C PRO A 150 2.43 -19.79 -9.87
N ASP A 151 1.46 -19.38 -10.69
CA ASP A 151 1.66 -19.09 -12.12
C ASP A 151 2.35 -17.73 -12.28
N GLN A 152 3.56 -17.75 -12.86
CA GLN A 152 4.39 -16.57 -13.04
C GLN A 152 3.80 -15.57 -14.04
N ASN A 153 3.16 -16.05 -15.11
CA ASN A 153 2.56 -15.20 -16.12
C ASN A 153 1.34 -14.48 -15.56
N TYR A 154 0.52 -15.18 -14.78
CA TYR A 154 -0.61 -14.60 -14.06
C TYR A 154 -0.13 -13.56 -13.05
N PHE A 155 0.85 -13.91 -12.21
CA PHE A 155 1.47 -12.99 -11.26
C PHE A 155 1.98 -11.72 -11.97
N ALA A 156 2.79 -11.87 -13.02
CA ALA A 156 3.38 -10.74 -13.73
C ALA A 156 2.32 -9.82 -14.35
N ARG A 157 1.24 -10.38 -14.91
CA ARG A 157 0.12 -9.61 -15.44
C ARG A 157 -0.63 -8.85 -14.34
N ARG A 158 -0.94 -9.50 -13.21
CA ARG A 158 -1.61 -8.83 -12.07
C ARG A 158 -0.74 -7.74 -11.47
N PHE A 159 0.55 -8.02 -11.28
CA PHE A 159 1.52 -7.07 -10.75
C PHE A 159 1.65 -5.84 -11.64
N ARG A 160 1.85 -6.03 -12.95
CA ARG A 160 1.93 -4.93 -13.92
C ARG A 160 0.63 -4.15 -14.04
N ALA A 161 -0.51 -4.83 -13.99
CA ALA A 161 -1.81 -4.16 -14.01
C ALA A 161 -2.00 -3.26 -12.79
N HIS A 162 -1.47 -3.66 -11.63
CA HIS A 162 -1.60 -2.92 -10.38
C HIS A 162 -0.57 -1.81 -10.21
N TYR A 163 0.71 -2.03 -10.55
CA TYR A 163 1.80 -1.05 -10.31
C TYR A 163 2.25 -0.31 -11.58
N GLY A 164 1.73 -0.65 -12.75
CA GLY A 164 2.19 -0.12 -14.05
C GLY A 164 3.56 -0.65 -14.50
N LEU A 165 4.33 -1.25 -13.60
CA LEU A 165 5.69 -1.78 -13.82
C LEU A 165 5.71 -3.30 -13.58
N ASN A 166 6.65 -4.00 -14.20
CA ASN A 166 6.88 -5.41 -13.86
C ASN A 166 7.64 -5.53 -12.52
N ALA A 167 7.52 -6.67 -11.85
CA ALA A 167 8.11 -6.90 -10.53
C ALA A 167 9.63 -6.74 -10.47
N THR A 168 10.36 -7.14 -11.53
CA THR A 168 11.81 -6.99 -11.61
C THR A 168 12.22 -5.52 -11.65
N THR A 169 11.56 -4.73 -12.51
CA THR A 169 11.79 -3.28 -12.62
C THR A 169 11.41 -2.59 -11.32
N TYR A 170 10.29 -2.96 -10.71
CA TYR A 170 9.84 -2.44 -9.42
C TYR A 170 10.90 -2.67 -8.33
N ARG A 171 11.40 -3.90 -8.17
CA ARG A 171 12.50 -4.19 -7.22
C ARG A 171 13.71 -3.30 -7.49
N LYS A 172 14.19 -3.26 -8.73
CA LYS A 172 15.38 -2.48 -9.09
C LYS A 172 15.22 -0.99 -8.77
N GLN A 173 14.06 -0.40 -9.05
CA GLN A 173 13.84 1.03 -8.84
C GLN A 173 13.75 1.41 -7.35
N PHE A 174 13.08 0.60 -6.54
CA PHE A 174 12.70 1.00 -5.19
C PHE A 174 13.55 0.36 -4.07
N THR A 175 14.38 -0.65 -4.36
CA THR A 175 15.27 -1.25 -3.35
C THR A 175 16.46 -0.35 -2.99
N HIS A 176 16.91 0.51 -3.91
CA HIS A 176 18.05 1.41 -3.69
C HIS A 176 17.84 2.39 -2.52
N THR A 177 16.59 2.70 -2.17
CA THR A 177 16.26 3.59 -1.04
C THR A 177 16.31 2.84 0.29
N THR A 178 15.76 1.62 0.35
CA THR A 178 15.67 0.84 1.59
C THR A 178 17.01 0.20 1.98
N ALA A 179 17.81 -0.22 1.00
CA ALA A 179 19.14 -0.78 1.27
C ALA A 179 20.07 0.23 1.96
N ARG A 180 20.06 1.49 1.52
CA ARG A 180 20.88 2.57 2.12
C ARG A 180 20.48 2.84 3.57
N LEU A 181 19.19 2.82 3.89
CA LEU A 181 18.68 2.99 5.25
C LEU A 181 19.02 1.79 6.14
N ARG A 182 18.98 0.57 5.60
CA ARG A 182 19.35 -0.65 6.35
C ARG A 182 20.84 -0.72 6.64
N THR A 183 21.69 -0.36 5.68
CA THR A 183 23.13 -0.23 5.90
C THR A 183 23.41 0.82 6.97
N TRP A 184 22.76 2.00 6.90
CA TRP A 184 22.92 3.05 7.91
C TRP A 184 22.42 2.66 9.32
N LEU A 185 21.34 1.87 9.43
CA LEU A 185 20.84 1.33 10.70
C LEU A 185 21.66 0.15 11.22
N ALA A 186 22.30 -0.62 10.34
CA ALA A 186 23.18 -1.73 10.71
C ALA A 186 24.58 -1.25 11.14
N ASP A 187 25.08 -0.16 10.55
CA ASP A 187 26.40 0.41 10.81
C ASP A 187 26.45 1.30 12.06
N GLY A 188 25.46 1.19 12.96
CA GLY A 188 25.12 2.14 14.03
C GLY A 188 26.29 2.88 14.67
N THR A 189 26.73 3.99 14.08
CA THR A 189 27.55 5.06 14.68
C THR A 189 27.66 6.22 13.68
N ALA A 190 26.90 7.29 13.89
CA ALA A 190 27.27 8.62 13.43
C ALA A 190 26.43 9.66 14.20
N THR A 191 26.77 9.89 15.45
CA THR A 191 26.58 11.21 16.05
C THR A 191 27.66 12.13 15.49
N PRO A 192 27.33 13.19 14.74
CA PRO A 192 28.24 14.31 14.61
C PRO A 192 28.06 15.21 15.84
N ASN A 193 29.18 15.46 16.51
CA ASN A 193 29.37 16.60 17.39
C ASN A 193 29.38 17.89 16.56
#